data_AF-A0A522WMP2-F1
#
_entry.id   AF-A0A522WMP2-F1
#
_cell.length_a   1.000
_cell.length_b   1.000
_cell.length_c   1.000
_cell.angle_alpha   90.00
_cell.angle_beta   90.00
_cell.angle_gamma   90.00
#
_symmetry.space_group_name_H-M   'P 1'
#
loop_
_entity.id
_entity.type
_entity.pdbx_description
1 polymer ?
#
loop_
_entity_poly.entity_id
_entity_poly.type
_entity_poly.pdbx_seq_one_letter_code
_entity_poly.pdbx_strand_id
1 'polypeptide(L)' 'MALALHPDHMTAAERLDEVAEILAAGVQRLVARKSTRLSAERGDSSVDFTANRSVYGGENKPRGTRP' A
#
# COMPACT_ATOMS: atom_id res chain seq x y z
N MET A 1 -2.30 -8.25 26.83
CA MET A 1 -0.96 -8.48 26.22
C MET A 1 -0.79 -9.98 26.05
N ALA A 2 -1.40 -10.55 25.02
CA ALA A 2 -1.21 -11.95 24.69
C ALA A 2 0.20 -12.12 24.09
N LEU A 3 1.01 -12.99 24.70
CA LEU A 3 2.24 -13.46 24.06
C LEU A 3 1.83 -14.17 22.77
N ALA A 4 2.40 -13.79 21.63
CA ALA A 4 2.10 -14.40 20.35
C ALA A 4 2.58 -15.87 20.35
N LEU A 5 1.72 -16.75 20.86
CA LEU A 5 1.87 -18.19 20.72
C LEU A 5 1.57 -18.55 19.27
N HIS A 6 2.25 -19.54 18.72
CA HIS A 6 1.85 -20.08 17.41
C HIS A 6 0.38 -20.53 17.51
N PRO A 7 -0.49 -20.27 16.51
CA PRO A 7 -1.91 -20.61 16.57
C PRO A 7 -2.19 -22.08 16.91
N ASP A 8 -1.28 -22.97 16.54
CA ASP A 8 -1.35 -24.42 16.85
C ASP A 8 -1.13 -24.76 18.32
N HIS A 9 -0.65 -23.81 19.12
CA HIS A 9 -0.45 -23.94 20.56
C HIS A 9 -1.54 -23.24 21.39
N MET A 10 -2.52 -22.62 20.72
CA MET A 10 -3.64 -21.96 21.36
C MET A 10 -4.82 -22.91 21.51
N THR A 11 -5.51 -22.82 22.65
CA THR A 11 -6.85 -23.35 22.79
C THR A 11 -7.82 -22.62 21.84
N ALA A 12 -8.97 -23.24 21.56
CA ALA A 12 -9.99 -22.60 20.74
C ALA A 12 -10.47 -21.25 21.32
N ALA A 13 -10.52 -21.13 22.65
CA ALA A 13 -10.90 -19.89 23.33
C ALA A 13 -9.86 -18.78 23.09
N GLU A 14 -8.57 -19.08 23.26
CA GLU A 14 -7.50 -18.11 23.05
C GLU A 14 -7.44 -17.61 21.61
N ARG A 15 -7.69 -18.49 20.62
CA ARG A 15 -7.79 -18.07 19.21
C ARG A 15 -8.97 -17.14 18.96
N LEU A 16 -10.11 -17.38 19.61
CA LEU A 16 -11.28 -16.51 19.49
C LEU A 16 -11.03 -15.14 20.12
N ASP A 17 -10.35 -15.10 21.26
CA ASP A 17 -9.97 -13.86 21.93
C ASP A 17 -9.00 -13.04 21.06
N GLU A 18 -7.98 -13.67 20.48
CA GLU A 18 -7.05 -13.01 19.55
C GLU A 18 -7.78 -12.42 18.33
N VAL A 19 -8.67 -13.20 17.71
CA VAL A 19 -9.49 -12.75 16.57
C VAL A 19 -10.39 -11.58 16.97
N ALA A 20 -10.99 -11.62 18.16
CA ALA A 20 -11.82 -10.56 18.69
C ALA A 20 -11.01 -9.27 18.92
N GLU A 21 -9.80 -9.36 19.47
CA GLU A 21 -8.91 -8.22 19.65
C GLU A 21 -8.53 -7.58 18.30
N ILE A 22 -8.12 -8.39 17.32
CA ILE A 22 -7.77 -7.91 15.97
C ILE A 22 -8.98 -7.20 15.33
N LEU A 23 -10.18 -7.78 15.44
CA LEU A 23 -11.39 -7.22 14.88
C LEU A 23 -11.75 -5.90 15.58
N ALA A 24 -11.69 -5.84 16.90
CA ALA A 24 -11.96 -4.63 17.67
C ALA A 24 -11.02 -3.49 17.27
N ALA A 25 -9.72 -3.76 17.16
CA ALA A 25 -8.72 -2.79 16.68
C ALA A 25 -8.98 -2.35 15.23
N GLY A 26 -9.48 -3.26 14.37
CA GLY A 26 -9.92 -2.95 13.02
C GLY A 26 -11.12 -2.00 12.99
N VAL A 27 -12.14 -2.28 13.79
CA VAL A 27 -13.35 -1.44 13.90
C VAL A 27 -13.01 -0.06 14.45
N GLN A 28 -12.19 0.03 15.49
CA GLN A 28 -11.73 1.32 16.03
C GLN A 28 -11.04 2.18 14.97
N ARG A 29 -10.13 1.59 14.18
CA ARG A 29 -9.48 2.28 13.04
C ARG A 29 -10.48 2.71 11.98
N LEU A 30 -11.46 1.87 11.65
CA LEU A 30 -12.49 2.20 10.65
C LEU A 30 -13.40 3.35 11.11
N VAL A 31 -13.83 3.32 12.37
CA VAL A 31 -14.65 4.39 12.98
C VAL A 31 -13.86 5.69 13.06
N ALA A 32 -12.59 5.63 13.47
CA ALA A 32 -11.70 6.80 13.46
C ALA A 32 -11.56 7.39 12.05
N ARG A 33 -11.35 6.55 11.01
CA ARG A 33 -11.25 6.99 9.60
C ARG A 33 -12.56 7.54 9.02
N LYS A 34 -13.72 7.05 9.46
CA LYS A 34 -15.02 7.65 9.09
C LYS A 34 -15.24 9.02 9.74
N SER A 35 -14.59 9.25 10.88
CA SER A 35 -14.64 10.52 11.62
C SER A 35 -13.69 11.57 11.04
N THR A 36 -12.72 11.16 10.21
CA THR A 36 -11.83 12.08 9.47
C THR A 36 -12.44 12.53 8.14
N ARG A 37 -13.65 13.09 8.13
CA ARG A 37 -14.10 14.00 7.05
C ARG A 37 -13.29 15.31 7.05
N LEU A 38 -11.97 15.21 7.20
CA LEU A 38 -10.98 16.26 6.93
C LEU A 38 -10.27 15.97 5.59
N SER A 39 -10.91 15.21 4.68
CA SER A 39 -10.82 15.53 3.25
C SER A 39 -11.73 16.74 3.00
N ALA A 40 -11.43 17.83 3.71
CA ALA A 40 -11.89 19.15 3.32
C ALA A 40 -10.99 19.56 2.16
N GLU A 41 -11.64 20.01 1.08
CA GLU A 41 -11.04 20.64 -0.09
C GLU A 41 -10.17 19.75 -0.98
N ARG A 42 -10.82 19.22 -2.02
CA ARG A 42 -10.44 19.45 -3.42
C ARG A 42 -9.21 20.37 -3.56
N GLY A 43 -8.03 19.78 -3.63
CA GLY A 43 -6.81 20.42 -4.10
C GLY A 43 -6.03 19.37 -4.85
N ASP A 44 -5.92 19.53 -6.17
CA ASP A 44 -5.28 18.58 -7.07
C ASP A 44 -3.91 18.13 -6.54
N SER A 45 -3.73 16.83 -6.33
CA SER A 45 -2.40 16.25 -6.17
C SER A 45 -1.74 16.19 -7.55
N SER A 46 -1.38 17.33 -8.13
CA SER A 46 -0.52 17.37 -9.31
C SER A 46 0.89 17.00 -8.90
N VAL A 47 1.31 15.78 -9.21
CA VAL A 47 2.73 15.39 -9.16
C VAL A 47 3.37 15.89 -10.45
N ASP A 48 4.18 16.94 -10.34
CA ASP A 48 5.00 17.42 -11.45
C ASP A 48 6.13 16.42 -11.70
N PHE A 49 5.88 15.41 -12.53
CA PHE A 49 6.94 14.56 -13.05
C PHE A 49 7.62 15.34 -14.17
N THR A 50 8.76 15.96 -13.88
CA THR A 50 9.70 16.30 -14.97
C THR A 50 9.95 15.03 -15.74
N ALA A 51 9.55 14.98 -17.01
CA ALA A 51 9.74 13.80 -17.85
C ALA A 51 11.23 13.44 -17.83
N ASN A 52 11.59 12.40 -17.08
CA ASN A 52 12.95 11.86 -17.11
C ASN A 52 13.11 11.24 -18.49
N ARG A 53 13.73 12.00 -19.40
CA ARG A 53 14.07 11.53 -20.73
C ARG A 53 15.00 10.34 -20.54
N SER A 54 14.49 9.13 -20.78
CA SER A 54 15.33 7.94 -20.83
C SER A 54 16.36 8.11 -21.95
N VAL A 55 17.65 8.16 -21.60
CA VAL A 55 18.77 8.19 -22.54
C VAL A 55 19.55 6.87 -22.42
N TYR A 56 18.91 5.77 -22.79
CA TYR A 56 19.55 4.47 -22.99
C TYR A 56 18.84 3.80 -24.19
N GLY A 57 19.49 3.41 -25.30
CA GLY A 57 20.90 3.36 -25.62
C GLY A 57 21.15 3.55 -27.13
N GLY A 58 22.40 3.86 -27.44
CA GLY A 58 22.85 4.28 -28.75
C GLY A 58 22.77 3.22 -29.85
N GLU A 59 22.65 3.76 -31.05
CA GLU A 59 23.24 3.32 -32.32
C GLU A 59 23.05 1.85 -32.73
N ASN A 60 22.24 1.65 -33.77
CA ASN A 60 22.68 0.77 -34.85
C ASN A 60 22.13 1.25 -36.19
N LYS A 61 23.02 1.86 -36.98
CA LYS A 61 22.79 2.16 -38.39
C LYS A 61 23.45 1.06 -39.22
N PRO A 62 22.70 0.28 -40.02
CA PRO A 62 23.20 -0.17 -41.31
C PRO A 62 22.80 0.86 -42.36
N ARG A 63 23.79 1.48 -43.00
CA ARG A 63 23.59 2.32 -44.18
C ARG A 63 23.06 1.44 -45.31
N GLY A 64 21.80 1.63 -45.69
CA GLY A 64 21.36 1.28 -47.04
C GLY A 64 21.99 2.28 -48.01
N THR A 65 23.05 1.87 -48.69
CA THR A 65 23.59 2.58 -49.85
C THR A 65 22.75 2.17 -51.06
N ARG A 66 22.12 3.13 -51.74
CA ARG A 66 21.72 2.95 -53.14
C ARG A 66 21.98 4.25 -53.91
N PRO A 67 22.67 4.19 -55.07
CA PRO A 67 22.51 5.18 -56.12
C PRO A 67 21.11 5.09 -56.75
#